data_AF-A0A521QFS1-F1
#
_entry.id   AF-A0A521QFS1-F1
#
_cell.length_a   1.000
_cell.length_b   1.000
_cell.length_c   1.000
_cell.angle_alpha   90.00
_cell.angle_beta   90.00
_cell.angle_gamma   90.00
#
_symmetry.space_group_name_H-M   'P 1'
#
loop_
_entity.id
_entity.type
_entity.pdbx_description
1 polymer ?
#
loop_
_entity_poly.entity_id
_entity_poly.type
_entity_poly.pdbx_seq_one_letter_code
_entity_poly.pdbx_strand_id
1 'polypeptide(L)'
;MREDGEKDPDMTHFNRRHVLLGAGAAAFTAGLASTGRATGSTTFSVTIRNVATDKTLKLPDGGTSGAPIAPGVFVVSSTPHVLFTPGIPAAEALERLAEDGNFQPLLDKVTAIKGLTSSGMFLPGQPFMFTASPGDKLQFATMFVQSNDLFFAPRHGGIALFDTGGRAMHGKVTSQVALFDAGTEVNQAPGIGPDQAPRQAKPDTGMVERIAIAPVADRRDGFVYPPVEAVIDVEIMPLAAERQQG
;
A
#
# COMPACT_ATOMS: atom_id res chain seq x y z
N MET A 1 -10.74 46.90 70.78
CA MET A 1 -11.46 48.11 70.34
C MET A 1 -10.46 49.05 69.71
N ARG A 2 -10.91 49.83 68.72
CA ARG A 2 -10.17 50.70 67.78
C ARG A 2 -9.74 49.91 66.54
N GLU A 3 -10.36 50.09 65.36
CA GLU A 3 -10.35 51.29 64.48
C GLU A 3 -8.88 51.78 64.31
N ASP A 4 -8.32 51.94 63.12
CA ASP A 4 -8.62 52.98 62.14
C ASP A 4 -7.91 52.64 60.81
N GLY A 5 -8.46 53.07 59.68
CA GLY A 5 -7.74 53.09 58.40
C GLY A 5 -7.08 54.44 58.14
N GLU A 6 -5.97 54.49 57.41
CA GLU A 6 -5.58 55.65 56.60
C GLU A 6 -4.48 55.28 55.57
N LYS A 7 -4.82 55.57 54.30
CA LYS A 7 -4.05 55.98 53.11
C LYS A 7 -2.56 55.67 52.92
N ASP A 8 -2.33 55.18 51.70
CA ASP A 8 -1.08 55.09 50.94
C ASP A 8 -0.71 56.46 50.29
N PRO A 9 0.57 56.69 49.94
CA PRO A 9 0.85 57.08 48.55
C PRO A 9 2.11 56.44 47.93
N ASP A 10 1.86 55.76 46.81
CA ASP A 10 2.55 55.74 45.50
C ASP A 10 3.94 56.40 45.35
N MET A 11 4.87 55.67 44.73
CA MET A 11 5.54 56.01 43.45
C MET A 11 6.84 55.20 43.26
N THR A 12 6.86 54.30 42.27
CA THR A 12 7.79 54.37 41.11
C THR A 12 7.67 53.13 40.20
N HIS A 13 6.96 53.33 39.10
CA HIS A 13 7.15 52.84 37.73
C HIS A 13 7.89 51.52 37.45
N PHE A 14 7.23 50.61 36.72
CA PHE A 14 7.57 50.43 35.30
C PHE A 14 6.40 49.84 34.50
N ASN A 15 6.18 50.47 33.35
CA ASN A 15 5.13 50.29 32.37
C ASN A 15 5.40 49.07 31.47
N ARG A 16 4.39 48.23 31.17
CA ARG A 16 4.18 47.62 29.84
C ARG A 16 2.82 46.90 29.71
N ARG A 17 1.89 47.64 29.12
CA ARG A 17 0.95 47.27 28.02
C ARG A 17 0.23 45.91 28.07
N HIS A 18 -1.08 46.03 28.29
CA HIS A 18 -2.18 45.18 27.85
C HIS A 18 -1.97 44.40 26.55
N VAL A 19 -2.34 43.11 26.56
CA VAL A 19 -3.17 42.50 25.50
C VAL A 19 -4.11 41.47 26.16
N LEU A 20 -5.40 41.81 26.24
CA LEU A 20 -6.50 40.85 26.23
C LEU A 20 -6.94 40.70 24.77
N LEU A 21 -7.07 39.49 24.26
CA LEU A 21 -7.90 39.08 23.12
C LEU A 21 -7.86 37.54 23.17
N GLY A 22 -8.92 36.81 23.53
CA GLY A 22 -10.21 36.75 22.87
C GLY A 22 -10.37 35.31 22.40
N ALA A 23 -11.17 34.51 23.14
CA ALA A 23 -11.47 33.13 22.79
C ALA A 23 -12.27 33.09 21.48
N GLY A 24 -11.61 32.73 20.38
CA GLY A 24 -12.26 32.45 19.10
C GLY A 24 -12.71 31.00 19.05
N ALA A 25 -13.99 30.75 19.30
CA ALA A 25 -14.63 29.49 18.97
C ALA A 25 -14.62 29.32 17.44
N ALA A 26 -13.78 28.41 16.93
CA ALA A 26 -13.87 27.98 15.54
C ALA A 26 -15.13 27.13 15.37
N ALA A 27 -16.20 27.73 14.83
CA ALA A 27 -17.35 26.99 14.36
C ALA A 27 -16.90 26.09 13.18
N PHE A 28 -16.80 24.79 13.43
CA PHE A 28 -16.74 23.79 12.36
C PHE A 28 -18.12 23.76 11.70
N THR A 29 -18.27 24.47 10.59
CA THR A 29 -19.34 24.16 9.65
C THR A 29 -18.98 22.80 9.03
N ALA A 30 -19.73 21.77 9.41
CA ALA A 30 -19.77 20.51 8.67
C ALA A 30 -20.29 20.84 7.27
N GLY A 31 -19.37 21.13 6.34
CA GLY A 31 -19.70 21.15 4.93
C GLY A 31 -20.18 19.76 4.57
N LEU A 32 -21.44 19.64 4.15
CA LEU A 32 -21.91 18.42 3.50
C LEU A 32 -20.99 18.19 2.30
N ALA A 33 -20.12 17.19 2.39
CA ALA A 33 -19.42 16.67 1.23
C ALA A 33 -20.51 16.18 0.27
N SER A 34 -20.72 16.93 -0.81
CA SER A 34 -21.58 16.52 -1.90
C SER A 34 -21.01 15.22 -2.47
N THR A 35 -21.67 14.10 -2.21
CA THR A 35 -21.34 12.82 -2.85
C THR A 35 -21.90 12.85 -4.28
N GLY A 36 -21.25 13.64 -5.13
CA GLY A 36 -21.52 13.65 -6.56
C GLY A 36 -21.24 12.25 -7.11
N ARG A 37 -22.24 11.64 -7.75
CA ARG A 37 -22.09 10.42 -8.54
C ARG A 37 -21.08 10.73 -9.66
N ALA A 38 -19.90 10.14 -9.62
CA ALA A 38 -18.93 10.28 -10.71
C ALA A 38 -19.44 9.46 -11.90
N THR A 39 -20.18 10.10 -12.80
CA THR A 39 -20.60 9.50 -14.08
C THR A 39 -19.48 9.56 -15.14
N GLY A 40 -18.25 9.84 -14.72
CA GLY A 40 -17.07 10.02 -15.56
C GLY A 40 -15.81 9.51 -14.87
N SER A 41 -14.69 9.59 -15.58
CA SER A 41 -13.40 9.14 -15.05
C SER A 41 -12.95 9.96 -13.84
N THR A 42 -12.19 9.35 -12.94
CA THR A 42 -11.63 9.95 -11.72
C THR A 42 -10.14 9.68 -11.67
N THR A 43 -9.34 10.69 -11.34
CA THR A 43 -7.92 10.50 -11.06
C THR A 43 -7.75 10.01 -9.64
N PHE A 44 -7.05 8.88 -9.47
CA PHE A 44 -6.68 8.35 -8.17
C PHE A 44 -5.20 8.64 -7.90
N SER A 45 -4.90 8.99 -6.66
CA SER A 45 -3.58 8.82 -6.07
C SER A 45 -3.59 7.55 -5.24
N VAL A 46 -2.64 6.65 -5.50
CA VAL A 46 -2.49 5.39 -4.79
C VAL A 46 -1.15 5.37 -4.10
N THR A 47 -1.12 4.92 -2.85
CA THR A 47 0.13 4.64 -2.14
C THR A 47 0.10 3.22 -1.61
N ILE A 48 1.13 2.45 -1.96
CA ILE A 48 1.39 1.11 -1.44
C ILE A 48 2.61 1.24 -0.52
N ARG A 49 2.49 0.89 0.75
CA ARG A 49 3.54 1.10 1.77
C ARG A 49 4.00 -0.22 2.34
N ASN A 50 5.29 -0.30 2.64
CA ASN A 50 5.77 -1.24 3.65
C ASN A 50 5.46 -0.65 5.03
N VAL A 51 4.73 -1.38 5.86
CA VAL A 51 4.44 -1.00 7.25
C VAL A 51 5.09 -1.95 8.26
N ALA A 52 5.87 -2.91 7.77
CA ALA A 52 6.62 -3.82 8.61
C ALA A 52 7.68 -3.10 9.44
N THR A 53 7.81 -3.55 10.69
CA THR A 53 8.90 -3.22 11.61
C THR A 53 9.85 -4.41 11.76
N ASP A 54 10.97 -4.19 12.45
CA ASP A 54 11.93 -5.23 12.86
C ASP A 54 11.34 -6.36 13.74
N LYS A 55 10.08 -6.20 14.17
CA LYS A 55 9.33 -7.18 14.97
C LYS A 55 8.23 -7.90 14.21
N THR A 56 8.06 -7.60 12.93
CA THR A 56 6.92 -8.08 12.14
C THR A 56 7.08 -9.55 11.75
N LEU A 57 8.25 -9.92 11.24
CA LEU A 57 8.54 -11.29 10.87
C LEU A 57 9.09 -12.05 12.06
N LYS A 58 8.43 -13.15 12.45
CA LYS A 58 8.93 -14.07 13.48
C LYS A 58 9.85 -15.08 12.82
N LEU A 59 11.02 -15.29 13.41
CA LEU A 59 12.02 -16.19 12.89
C LEU A 59 11.98 -17.55 13.62
N PRO A 60 12.36 -18.66 12.96
CA PRO A 60 12.42 -19.98 13.58
C PRO A 60 13.35 -20.09 14.80
N ASP A 61 14.38 -19.24 14.90
CA ASP A 61 15.32 -19.19 16.02
C ASP A 61 14.77 -18.43 17.25
N GLY A 62 13.52 -17.98 17.19
CA GLY A 62 12.87 -17.19 18.23
C GLY A 62 13.10 -15.68 18.12
N GLY A 63 13.92 -15.25 17.15
CA GLY A 63 14.15 -13.84 16.84
C GLY A 63 13.02 -13.20 16.03
N THR A 64 13.21 -11.93 15.68
CA THR A 64 12.34 -11.20 14.75
C THR A 64 13.15 -10.43 13.72
N SER A 65 12.52 -10.12 12.59
CA SER A 65 13.12 -9.29 11.54
C SER A 65 12.08 -8.39 10.87
N GLY A 66 12.58 -7.46 10.06
CA GLY A 66 11.79 -6.69 9.11
C GLY A 66 11.25 -7.55 7.99
N ALA A 67 10.13 -7.12 7.40
CA ALA A 67 9.48 -7.75 6.26
C ALA A 67 9.36 -6.75 5.10
N PRO A 68 10.47 -6.34 4.45
CA PRO A 68 10.41 -5.39 3.34
C PRO A 68 9.61 -5.92 2.14
N ILE A 69 9.10 -4.98 1.34
CA ILE A 69 8.53 -5.26 0.01
C ILE A 69 9.36 -4.56 -1.06
N ALA A 70 9.45 -5.14 -2.24
CA ALA A 70 10.20 -4.56 -3.36
C ALA A 70 9.42 -3.43 -4.06
N PRO A 71 10.06 -2.63 -4.93
CA PRO A 71 9.35 -2.00 -6.04
C PRO A 71 8.46 -3.00 -6.79
N GLY A 72 7.35 -2.53 -7.32
CA GLY A 72 6.37 -3.40 -7.96
C GLY A 72 5.80 -2.83 -9.24
N VAL A 73 4.93 -3.61 -9.87
CA VAL A 73 4.20 -3.23 -11.09
C VAL A 73 2.73 -3.08 -10.75
N PHE A 74 2.08 -2.07 -11.31
CA PHE A 74 0.63 -1.92 -11.27
C PHE A 74 0.02 -1.92 -12.68
N VAL A 75 -1.23 -2.34 -12.75
CA VAL A 75 -2.10 -2.28 -13.93
C VAL A 75 -3.47 -1.76 -13.50
N VAL A 76 -4.05 -0.90 -14.31
CA VAL A 76 -5.44 -0.45 -14.19
C VAL A 76 -6.17 -0.91 -15.45
N SER A 77 -7.20 -1.73 -15.26
CA SER A 77 -8.01 -2.27 -16.36
C SER A 77 -9.32 -2.83 -15.82
N SER A 78 -10.34 -2.87 -16.66
CA SER A 78 -11.57 -3.63 -16.44
C SER A 78 -11.37 -5.15 -16.58
N THR A 79 -10.33 -5.58 -17.31
CA THR A 79 -9.94 -6.98 -17.44
C THR A 79 -9.25 -7.44 -16.15
N PRO A 80 -9.77 -8.44 -15.42
CA PRO A 80 -9.09 -8.98 -14.24
C PRO A 80 -7.90 -9.86 -14.63
N HIS A 81 -7.01 -10.14 -13.69
CA HIS A 81 -5.93 -11.14 -13.83
C HIS A 81 -4.92 -10.85 -14.97
N VAL A 82 -4.64 -9.58 -15.24
CA VAL A 82 -3.66 -9.16 -16.26
C VAL A 82 -2.23 -9.55 -15.85
N LEU A 83 -1.91 -9.42 -14.56
CA LEU A 83 -0.57 -9.73 -14.04
C LEU A 83 -0.34 -11.23 -13.90
N PHE A 84 -1.34 -11.95 -13.38
CA PHE A 84 -1.29 -13.39 -13.15
C PHE A 84 -2.68 -13.97 -12.88
N THR A 85 -2.80 -15.29 -12.99
CA THR A 85 -4.03 -16.05 -12.68
C THR A 85 -3.70 -17.13 -11.63
N PRO A 86 -4.31 -17.09 -10.42
CA PRO A 86 -4.19 -18.18 -9.45
C PRO A 86 -4.61 -19.53 -10.06
N GLY A 87 -3.92 -20.61 -9.69
CA GLY A 87 -4.15 -21.94 -10.26
C GLY A 87 -3.42 -22.20 -11.58
N ILE A 88 -2.69 -21.22 -12.12
CA ILE A 88 -1.83 -21.35 -13.29
C ILE A 88 -0.37 -21.13 -12.87
N PRO A 89 0.61 -21.87 -13.43
CA PRO A 89 2.04 -21.60 -13.19
C PRO A 89 2.42 -20.15 -13.52
N ALA A 90 3.35 -19.59 -12.74
CA ALA A 90 3.87 -18.25 -13.02
C ALA A 90 4.55 -18.19 -14.40
N ALA A 91 4.37 -17.06 -15.07
CA ALA A 91 5.19 -16.75 -16.22
C ALA A 91 6.55 -16.20 -15.74
N GLU A 92 7.60 -16.40 -16.55
CA GLU A 92 8.97 -15.97 -16.23
C GLU A 92 9.05 -14.50 -15.77
N ALA A 93 8.29 -13.60 -16.40
CA ALA A 93 8.30 -12.20 -16.00
C ALA A 93 7.82 -11.94 -14.54
N LEU A 94 6.86 -12.75 -14.06
CA LEU A 94 6.40 -12.68 -12.67
C LEU A 94 7.38 -13.37 -11.71
N GLU A 95 7.97 -14.48 -12.14
CA GLU A 95 9.04 -15.20 -11.41
C GLU A 95 10.18 -14.25 -11.06
N ARG A 96 10.72 -13.50 -12.03
CA ARG A 96 11.79 -12.51 -11.79
C ARG A 96 11.41 -11.43 -10.77
N LEU A 97 10.14 -11.05 -10.69
CA LEU A 97 9.66 -10.14 -9.64
C LEU A 97 9.56 -10.84 -8.29
N ALA A 98 9.00 -12.04 -8.25
CA ALA A 98 8.69 -12.76 -7.03
C ALA A 98 9.94 -13.31 -6.33
N GLU A 99 10.97 -13.67 -7.09
CA GLU A 99 12.22 -14.23 -6.55
C GLU A 99 13.27 -13.16 -6.27
N ASP A 100 13.45 -12.21 -7.18
CA ASP A 100 14.58 -11.27 -7.13
C ASP A 100 14.16 -9.82 -6.87
N GLY A 101 12.86 -9.53 -6.84
CA GLY A 101 12.36 -8.15 -6.85
C GLY A 101 12.63 -7.43 -8.18
N ASN A 102 13.05 -8.15 -9.23
CA ASN A 102 13.30 -7.59 -10.54
C ASN A 102 11.99 -7.40 -11.31
N PHE A 103 11.39 -6.23 -11.14
CA PHE A 103 10.10 -5.88 -11.74
C PHE A 103 10.18 -5.57 -13.25
N GLN A 104 11.37 -5.34 -13.82
CA GLN A 104 11.51 -4.80 -15.17
C GLN A 104 10.90 -5.71 -16.26
N PRO A 105 11.11 -7.04 -16.27
CA PRO A 105 10.49 -7.91 -17.26
C PRO A 105 8.96 -7.89 -17.22
N LEU A 106 8.38 -7.81 -16.02
CA LEU A 106 6.93 -7.71 -15.85
C LEU A 106 6.40 -6.36 -16.33
N LEU A 107 7.14 -5.26 -16.04
CA LEU A 107 6.80 -3.92 -16.51
C LEU A 107 6.80 -3.85 -18.04
N ASP A 108 7.84 -4.36 -18.69
CA ASP A 108 7.96 -4.40 -20.15
C ASP A 108 6.80 -5.17 -20.78
N LYS A 109 6.43 -6.30 -20.17
CA LYS A 109 5.30 -7.11 -20.61
C LYS A 109 3.98 -6.34 -20.53
N VAL A 110 3.68 -5.69 -19.40
CA VAL A 110 2.37 -5.02 -19.23
C VAL A 110 2.26 -3.73 -20.03
N THR A 111 3.35 -2.97 -20.18
CA THR A 111 3.35 -1.73 -20.96
C THR A 111 3.17 -1.98 -22.46
N ALA A 112 3.48 -3.19 -22.93
CA ALA A 112 3.20 -3.63 -24.30
C ALA A 112 1.74 -4.03 -24.53
N ILE A 113 0.92 -4.21 -23.48
CA ILE A 113 -0.49 -4.61 -23.61
C ILE A 113 -1.32 -3.40 -24.03
N LYS A 114 -1.99 -3.52 -25.19
CA LYS A 114 -2.94 -2.51 -25.67
C LYS A 114 -4.26 -2.60 -24.93
N GLY A 115 -4.90 -1.46 -24.67
CA GLY A 115 -6.23 -1.38 -24.07
C GLY A 115 -6.25 -1.42 -22.53
N LEU A 116 -5.09 -1.39 -21.88
CA LEU A 116 -5.03 -1.07 -20.45
C LEU A 116 -5.38 0.41 -20.24
N THR A 117 -6.06 0.70 -19.13
CA THR A 117 -6.37 2.07 -18.73
C THR A 117 -5.09 2.78 -18.26
N SER A 118 -4.26 2.08 -17.49
CA SER A 118 -2.94 2.56 -17.07
C SER A 118 -2.07 1.37 -16.65
N SER A 119 -0.76 1.54 -16.70
CA SER A 119 0.20 0.57 -16.18
C SER A 119 1.51 1.26 -15.88
N GLY A 120 2.26 0.77 -14.90
CA GLY A 120 3.56 1.33 -14.57
C GLY A 120 4.21 0.62 -13.41
N MET A 121 5.34 1.15 -12.97
CA MET A 121 5.99 0.73 -11.73
C MET A 121 5.54 1.60 -10.55
N PHE A 122 5.69 1.10 -9.33
CA PHE A 122 5.57 1.89 -8.11
C PHE A 122 6.73 1.61 -7.15
N LEU A 123 7.08 2.62 -6.35
CA LEU A 123 8.00 2.47 -5.21
C LEU A 123 7.19 2.43 -3.92
N PRO A 124 7.50 1.52 -2.97
CA PRO A 124 6.86 1.52 -1.66
C PRO A 124 6.95 2.89 -0.99
N GLY A 125 5.82 3.39 -0.50
CA GLY A 125 5.71 4.69 0.18
C GLY A 125 5.54 5.89 -0.75
N GLN A 126 5.80 5.77 -2.05
CA GLN A 126 5.63 6.87 -3.00
C GLN A 126 4.25 6.81 -3.66
N PRO A 127 3.52 7.93 -3.73
CA PRO A 127 2.26 7.96 -4.43
C PRO A 127 2.48 7.85 -5.95
N PHE A 128 1.57 7.15 -6.62
CA PHE A 128 1.47 7.14 -8.08
C PHE A 128 0.02 7.42 -8.49
N MET A 129 -0.15 7.96 -9.68
CA MET A 129 -1.45 8.48 -10.13
C MET A 129 -1.87 7.91 -11.47
N PHE A 130 -3.17 7.71 -11.64
CA PHE A 130 -3.80 7.31 -12.89
C PHE A 130 -5.25 7.80 -12.93
N THR A 131 -5.80 7.93 -14.13
CA THR A 131 -7.22 8.22 -14.34
C THR A 131 -7.95 6.92 -14.69
N ALA A 132 -9.03 6.61 -13.98
CA ALA A 132 -9.80 5.38 -14.16
C ALA A 132 -11.31 5.69 -14.28
N SER A 133 -12.07 4.77 -14.85
CA SER A 133 -13.53 4.85 -15.01
C SER A 133 -14.24 3.73 -14.24
N PRO A 134 -15.54 3.86 -13.93
CA PRO A 134 -16.31 2.76 -13.34
C PRO A 134 -16.13 1.44 -14.10
N GLY A 135 -15.79 0.38 -13.36
CA GLY A 135 -15.44 -0.94 -13.90
C GLY A 135 -13.94 -1.23 -13.91
N ASP A 136 -13.08 -0.21 -13.90
CA ASP A 136 -11.63 -0.41 -13.75
C ASP A 136 -11.27 -0.93 -12.36
N LYS A 137 -10.26 -1.80 -12.35
CA LYS A 137 -9.65 -2.35 -11.14
C LYS A 137 -8.17 -2.02 -11.10
N LEU A 138 -7.67 -1.71 -9.90
CA LEU A 138 -6.24 -1.66 -9.61
C LEU A 138 -5.74 -3.09 -9.36
N GLN A 139 -4.78 -3.51 -10.16
CA GLN A 139 -3.98 -4.72 -10.00
C GLN A 139 -2.55 -4.31 -9.68
N PHE A 140 -1.87 -5.06 -8.82
CA PHE A 140 -0.44 -4.87 -8.58
C PHE A 140 0.22 -6.17 -8.15
N ALA A 141 1.54 -6.24 -8.29
CA ALA A 141 2.39 -7.28 -7.71
C ALA A 141 3.66 -6.64 -7.14
N THR A 142 4.10 -7.08 -5.96
CA THR A 142 5.38 -6.70 -5.33
C THR A 142 5.92 -7.86 -4.50
N MET A 143 7.23 -8.09 -4.57
CA MET A 143 7.91 -9.16 -3.83
C MET A 143 7.73 -9.00 -2.32
N PHE A 144 7.48 -10.11 -1.62
CA PHE A 144 7.78 -10.22 -0.20
C PHE A 144 9.26 -10.62 -0.04
N VAL A 145 10.12 -9.65 0.25
CA VAL A 145 11.58 -9.79 0.11
C VAL A 145 12.19 -10.90 0.98
N GLN A 146 11.56 -11.26 2.09
CA GLN A 146 12.04 -12.30 3.01
C GLN A 146 11.49 -13.69 2.64
N SER A 147 11.45 -14.01 1.35
CA SER A 147 10.93 -15.28 0.83
C SER A 147 11.67 -15.71 -0.43
N ASN A 148 11.41 -16.94 -0.88
CA ASN A 148 11.97 -17.50 -2.10
C ASN A 148 11.26 -16.94 -3.33
N ASP A 149 9.93 -17.01 -3.38
CA ASP A 149 9.15 -16.61 -4.56
C ASP A 149 7.77 -16.02 -4.22
N LEU A 150 7.63 -15.41 -3.03
CA LEU A 150 6.34 -14.90 -2.57
C LEU A 150 6.14 -13.42 -2.94
N PHE A 151 4.90 -13.06 -3.25
CA PHE A 151 4.54 -11.70 -3.65
C PHE A 151 3.16 -11.29 -3.12
N PHE A 152 2.99 -10.00 -2.84
CA PHE A 152 1.71 -9.41 -2.48
C PHE A 152 0.95 -8.95 -3.73
N ALA A 153 -0.34 -9.27 -3.79
CA ALA A 153 -1.23 -8.82 -4.85
C ALA A 153 -2.69 -8.77 -4.39
N PRO A 154 -3.56 -7.99 -5.08
CA PRO A 154 -5.00 -8.06 -4.88
C PRO A 154 -5.57 -9.46 -5.12
N ARG A 155 -6.51 -9.86 -4.27
CA ARG A 155 -7.38 -11.01 -4.48
C ARG A 155 -8.32 -10.74 -5.67
N HIS A 156 -8.91 -11.81 -6.20
CA HIS A 156 -10.00 -11.75 -7.20
C HIS A 156 -9.70 -10.87 -8.44
N GLY A 157 -8.42 -10.79 -8.82
CA GLY A 157 -7.98 -10.14 -10.05
C GLY A 157 -7.97 -8.61 -10.02
N GLY A 158 -8.07 -7.97 -8.84
CA GLY A 158 -7.91 -6.52 -8.68
C GLY A 158 -8.86 -5.89 -7.66
N ILE A 159 -8.47 -4.73 -7.14
CA ILE A 159 -9.27 -3.86 -6.26
C ILE A 159 -10.15 -2.98 -7.12
N ALA A 160 -11.48 -3.02 -6.92
CA ALA A 160 -12.39 -2.10 -7.60
C ALA A 160 -12.10 -0.64 -7.19
N LEU A 161 -12.06 0.26 -8.16
CA LEU A 161 -11.83 1.69 -7.93
C LEU A 161 -13.13 2.48 -7.72
N PHE A 162 -14.27 1.88 -8.08
CA PHE A 162 -15.60 2.46 -7.95
C PHE A 162 -16.56 1.44 -7.34
N ASP A 163 -17.51 1.92 -6.54
CA ASP A 163 -18.59 1.09 -6.01
C ASP A 163 -19.66 0.76 -7.09
N THR A 164 -20.66 -0.04 -6.72
CA THR A 164 -21.75 -0.44 -7.62
C THR A 164 -22.62 0.73 -8.10
N GLY A 165 -22.59 1.87 -7.40
CA GLY A 165 -23.27 3.10 -7.79
C GLY A 165 -22.43 3.99 -8.73
N GLY A 166 -21.18 3.61 -9.01
CA GLY A 166 -20.21 4.40 -9.78
C GLY A 166 -19.52 5.48 -8.96
N ARG A 167 -19.54 5.42 -7.62
CA ARG A 167 -18.82 6.38 -6.78
C ARG A 167 -17.39 5.91 -6.58
N ALA A 168 -16.43 6.82 -6.72
CA ALA A 168 -15.02 6.52 -6.49
C ALA A 168 -14.79 6.05 -5.04
N MET A 169 -14.08 4.94 -4.89
CA MET A 169 -13.70 4.40 -3.59
C MET A 169 -12.52 5.18 -3.01
N HIS A 170 -12.43 5.25 -1.68
CA HIS A 170 -11.34 5.94 -0.99
C HIS A 170 -10.95 5.23 0.31
N GLY A 171 -9.72 5.44 0.77
CA GLY A 171 -9.19 4.93 2.03
C GLY A 171 -8.38 3.65 1.88
N LYS A 172 -8.18 2.95 3.01
CA LYS A 172 -7.39 1.72 3.09
C LYS A 172 -8.16 0.54 2.49
N VAL A 173 -7.50 -0.21 1.62
CA VAL A 173 -8.04 -1.36 0.89
C VAL A 173 -7.21 -2.63 1.08
N THR A 174 -6.28 -2.62 2.05
CA THR A 174 -5.35 -3.72 2.37
C THR A 174 -6.03 -5.06 2.61
N SER A 175 -7.26 -5.09 3.13
CA SER A 175 -8.03 -6.32 3.35
C SER A 175 -8.32 -7.12 2.06
N GLN A 176 -8.18 -6.48 0.90
CA GLN A 176 -8.33 -7.12 -0.42
C GLN A 176 -7.03 -7.72 -0.94
N VAL A 177 -5.92 -7.63 -0.21
CA VAL A 177 -4.60 -8.13 -0.61
C VAL A 177 -4.37 -9.53 -0.03
N ALA A 178 -3.60 -10.35 -0.74
CA ALA A 178 -3.07 -11.61 -0.23
C ALA A 178 -1.58 -11.71 -0.48
N LEU A 179 -0.92 -12.55 0.31
CA LEU A 179 0.39 -13.09 -0.03
C LEU A 179 0.19 -14.34 -0.89
N PHE A 180 0.78 -14.33 -2.07
CA PHE A 180 0.80 -15.42 -3.03
C PHE A 180 2.19 -16.01 -3.11
N ASP A 181 2.23 -17.28 -3.48
CA ASP A 181 3.40 -18.05 -3.83
C ASP A 181 3.40 -18.27 -5.34
N ALA A 182 4.51 -17.94 -6.01
CA ALA A 182 4.62 -18.04 -7.46
C ALA A 182 4.67 -19.49 -7.95
N GLY A 183 5.16 -20.40 -7.11
CA GLY A 183 5.29 -21.82 -7.36
C GLY A 183 6.50 -22.15 -8.23
N THR A 184 7.54 -21.33 -8.15
CA THR A 184 8.75 -21.41 -8.97
C THR A 184 9.97 -21.88 -8.17
N GLU A 185 10.00 -21.66 -6.86
CA GLU A 185 11.04 -22.18 -5.96
C GLU A 185 10.49 -22.76 -4.66
N VAL A 186 11.07 -23.89 -4.23
CA VAL A 186 10.72 -24.51 -2.96
C VAL A 186 10.97 -23.55 -1.80
N ASN A 187 9.89 -23.22 -1.10
CA ASN A 187 9.93 -22.34 0.06
C ASN A 187 10.93 -22.80 1.13
N GLN A 188 11.67 -21.82 1.67
CA GLN A 188 12.48 -21.93 2.86
C GLN A 188 11.93 -21.02 3.96
N ALA A 189 12.42 -21.20 5.20
CA ALA A 189 11.99 -20.39 6.33
C ALA A 189 12.13 -18.88 6.04
N PRO A 190 11.03 -18.10 6.07
CA PRO A 190 11.06 -16.68 5.74
C PRO A 190 12.07 -15.91 6.58
N GLY A 191 12.91 -15.12 5.92
CA GLY A 191 13.91 -14.26 6.57
C GLY A 191 15.23 -14.94 6.92
N ILE A 192 15.34 -16.27 6.85
CA ILE A 192 16.57 -17.02 7.13
C ILE A 192 17.03 -17.88 5.95
N GLY A 193 16.11 -18.34 5.09
CA GLY A 193 16.44 -19.20 3.95
C GLY A 193 17.62 -18.67 3.12
N PRO A 194 18.65 -19.49 2.85
CA PRO A 194 19.86 -19.06 2.14
C PRO A 194 19.60 -18.65 0.69
N ASP A 195 18.53 -19.15 0.09
CA ASP A 195 18.20 -18.94 -1.33
C ASP A 195 17.23 -17.76 -1.53
N GLN A 196 16.90 -17.03 -0.48
CA GLN A 196 16.05 -15.83 -0.58
C GLN A 196 16.87 -14.63 -1.06
N ALA A 197 16.28 -13.70 -1.82
CA ALA A 197 17.01 -12.61 -2.48
C ALA A 197 18.06 -11.85 -1.64
N PRO A 198 17.82 -11.51 -0.36
CA PRO A 198 18.82 -10.81 0.45
C PRO A 198 20.05 -11.64 0.80
N ARG A 199 20.01 -12.96 0.60
CA ARG A 199 21.00 -13.96 1.05
C ARG A 199 21.54 -14.83 -0.07
N GLN A 200 20.83 -14.92 -1.20
CA GLN A 200 21.26 -15.71 -2.34
C GLN A 200 22.58 -15.21 -2.94
N ALA A 201 23.36 -16.13 -3.52
CA ALA A 201 24.66 -15.80 -4.10
C ALA A 201 24.57 -14.98 -5.41
N LYS A 202 23.48 -15.19 -6.16
CA LYS A 202 23.16 -14.53 -7.44
C LYS A 202 21.64 -14.60 -7.66
N PRO A 203 21.05 -13.77 -8.54
CA PRO A 203 19.65 -13.93 -8.93
C PRO A 203 19.31 -15.34 -9.41
N ASP A 204 18.04 -15.75 -9.28
CA ASP A 204 17.54 -17.06 -9.74
C ASP A 204 18.31 -18.22 -9.07
N THR A 205 18.45 -18.15 -7.73
CA THR A 205 19.10 -19.20 -6.93
C THR A 205 18.11 -19.82 -5.97
N GLY A 206 17.90 -21.13 -6.13
CA GLY A 206 17.11 -21.94 -5.22
C GLY A 206 16.76 -23.29 -5.83
N MET A 207 16.04 -24.12 -5.07
CA MET A 207 15.52 -25.37 -5.61
C MET A 207 14.25 -25.08 -6.41
N VAL A 208 14.33 -25.23 -7.73
CA VAL A 208 13.17 -25.03 -8.61
C VAL A 208 12.03 -25.96 -8.24
N GLU A 209 10.83 -25.40 -8.17
CA GLU A 209 9.56 -26.12 -8.26
C GLU A 209 8.73 -25.59 -9.44
N ARG A 210 7.65 -26.31 -9.78
CA ARG A 210 6.78 -25.96 -10.92
C ARG A 210 5.33 -26.24 -10.59
N ILE A 211 4.83 -25.54 -9.60
CA ILE A 211 3.44 -25.64 -9.17
C ILE A 211 2.67 -24.37 -9.56
N ALA A 212 1.35 -24.49 -9.57
CA ALA A 212 0.49 -23.35 -9.89
C ALA A 212 0.57 -22.28 -8.81
N ILE A 213 0.45 -21.00 -9.19
CA ILE A 213 0.33 -19.88 -8.25
C ILE A 213 -0.82 -20.14 -7.28
N ALA A 214 -0.58 -19.98 -5.97
CA ALA A 214 -1.62 -20.10 -4.96
C ALA A 214 -1.42 -19.07 -3.84
N PRO A 215 -2.49 -18.70 -3.10
CA PRO A 215 -2.32 -18.02 -1.82
C PRO A 215 -1.43 -18.86 -0.89
N VAL A 216 -0.52 -18.21 -0.16
CA VAL A 216 0.37 -18.90 0.80
C VAL A 216 -0.43 -19.66 1.87
N ALA A 217 -1.61 -19.15 2.24
CA ALA A 217 -2.52 -19.82 3.16
C ALA A 217 -2.93 -21.25 2.71
N ASP A 218 -2.81 -21.56 1.42
CA ASP A 218 -3.17 -22.85 0.83
C ASP A 218 -1.97 -23.80 0.69
N ARG A 219 -0.72 -23.31 0.82
CA ARG A 219 0.51 -24.08 0.57
C ARG A 219 0.83 -25.12 1.64
N ARG A 220 0.52 -24.84 2.91
CA ARG A 220 0.81 -25.72 4.05
C ARG A 220 2.28 -26.17 4.10
N ASP A 221 3.20 -25.27 3.74
CA ASP A 221 4.65 -25.46 3.72
C ASP A 221 5.29 -25.62 5.13
N GLY A 222 4.52 -25.35 6.19
CA GLY A 222 4.97 -25.46 7.57
C GLY A 222 5.65 -24.19 8.11
N PHE A 223 5.70 -23.12 7.33
CA PHE A 223 6.23 -21.84 7.75
C PHE A 223 5.15 -20.90 8.31
N VAL A 224 5.61 -19.92 9.08
CA VAL A 224 4.74 -18.89 9.66
C VAL A 224 5.03 -17.57 8.96
N TYR A 225 3.98 -17.01 8.36
CA TYR A 225 4.02 -15.73 7.68
C TYR A 225 3.33 -14.66 8.54
N PRO A 226 3.81 -13.40 8.51
CA PRO A 226 3.12 -12.30 9.18
C PRO A 226 1.75 -12.05 8.51
N PRO A 227 0.77 -11.52 9.26
CA PRO A 227 -0.47 -11.03 8.66
C PRO A 227 -0.18 -10.00 7.56
N VAL A 228 -0.97 -10.00 6.49
CA VAL A 228 -0.75 -9.12 5.31
C VAL A 228 -0.73 -7.65 5.74
N GLU A 229 -1.68 -7.25 6.57
CA GLU A 229 -1.82 -5.90 7.10
C GLU A 229 -0.69 -5.45 8.04
N ALA A 230 0.12 -6.40 8.54
CA ALA A 230 1.32 -6.07 9.31
C ALA A 230 2.52 -5.78 8.40
N VAL A 231 2.44 -6.10 7.11
CA VAL A 231 3.54 -5.93 6.14
C VAL A 231 3.26 -4.84 5.12
N ILE A 232 2.08 -4.84 4.52
CA ILE A 232 1.72 -3.94 3.42
C ILE A 232 0.46 -3.15 3.76
N ASP A 233 0.44 -1.87 3.40
CA ASP A 233 -0.74 -1.01 3.47
C ASP A 233 -1.02 -0.42 2.09
N VAL A 234 -2.26 -0.55 1.61
CA VAL A 234 -2.69 -0.02 0.32
C VAL A 234 -3.79 0.99 0.55
N GLU A 235 -3.55 2.22 0.10
CA GLU A 235 -4.48 3.33 0.23
C GLU A 235 -4.78 3.91 -1.16
N ILE A 236 -6.06 4.12 -1.44
CA ILE A 236 -6.54 4.78 -2.65
C ILE A 236 -7.22 6.09 -2.29
N MET A 237 -6.93 7.16 -3.03
CA MET A 237 -7.50 8.47 -2.81
C MET A 237 -7.95 9.08 -4.14
N PRO A 238 -9.26 9.24 -4.37
CA PRO A 238 -9.75 9.97 -5.53
C PRO A 238 -9.44 11.45 -5.34
N LEU A 239 -8.86 12.07 -6.36
CA LEU A 239 -8.61 13.50 -6.39
C LEU A 239 -9.88 14.20 -6.90
N ALA A 240 -10.27 15.29 -6.23
CA ALA A 240 -11.38 16.10 -6.70
C ALA A 240 -11.10 16.59 -8.13
N ALA A 241 -12.10 16.52 -9.01
CA ALA A 241 -12.01 17.19 -10.30
C ALA A 241 -11.79 18.69 -10.04
N GLU A 242 -10.75 19.28 -10.64
CA GLU A 242 -10.61 20.74 -10.66
C GLU A 242 -11.90 21.30 -11.26
N ARG A 243 -12.65 22.07 -10.46
CA ARG A 243 -13.75 22.86 -11.02
C ARG A 243 -13.10 23.87 -11.95
N GLN A 244 -13.28 23.70 -13.26
CA GLN A 244 -13.08 24.80 -14.18
C GLN A 244 -14.00 25.92 -13.72
N GLN A 245 -13.40 26.97 -13.13
CA GLN A 245 -14.09 28.22 -12.90
C GLN A 245 -14.32 28.82 -14.28
N GLY A 246 -15.57 28.72 -14.75
CA GLY A 246 -16.05 29.50 -15.89
C GLY A 246 -16.26 30.95 -15.51
#